data_AF-A0A8H4IP00-F1
#
_entry.id   AF-A0A8H4IP00-F1
#
_cell.length_a   1.000
_cell.length_b   1.000
_cell.length_c   1.000
_cell.angle_alpha   90.00
_cell.angle_beta   90.00
_cell.angle_gamma   90.00
#
_symmetry.space_group_name_H-M   'P 1'
#
loop_
_entity.id
_entity.type
_entity.pdbx_description
1 polymer ?
#
loop_
_entity_poly.entity_id
_entity_poly.type
_entity_poly.pdbx_seq_one_letter_code
_entity_poly.pdbx_strand_id
1 'polypeptide(L)'
;MRFTTLLTTSIPMTMAAAAAVLPRSAPPALSTSTAFKLIANVLSLNDPLAINGYELNRFVMNSDTCTNVLALSPPAEGSRFHATAAPSVWAPVTYDSDPASAYLTLPRGEGSSTVPAALPVEANCGAGGTTGIAVAPNADGVPVLTYGTGSGGWMACPASTLGTQVGGDDGAVLVAIRRGGQRLLDGCEEVEFKAVCYGEKEQEGGEVVECVVA
;
A
#
# COMPACT_ATOMS: atom_id res chain seq x y z
N MET A 1 -87.53 14.35 16.27
CA MET A 1 -86.19 14.39 16.89
C MET A 1 -85.56 13.02 16.80
N ARG A 2 -84.50 12.88 15.98
CA ARG A 2 -83.64 11.69 15.93
C ARG A 2 -82.20 12.18 15.73
N PHE A 3 -81.36 11.92 16.72
CA PHE A 3 -79.91 12.09 16.67
C PHE A 3 -79.29 10.79 16.16
N THR A 4 -78.31 10.85 15.27
CA THR A 4 -77.39 9.72 15.03
C THR A 4 -76.00 10.23 14.65
N THR A 5 -75.19 10.30 15.70
CA THR A 5 -73.74 10.17 15.88
C THR A 5 -72.84 9.97 14.63
N LEU A 6 -71.89 10.89 14.47
CA LEU A 6 -70.69 10.78 13.61
C LEU A 6 -69.65 9.86 14.27
N LEU A 7 -69.14 8.86 13.55
CA LEU A 7 -67.95 8.09 13.93
C LEU A 7 -66.80 8.43 12.98
N THR A 8 -65.87 9.28 13.42
CA THR A 8 -64.58 9.53 12.77
C THR A 8 -63.62 8.39 13.10
N THR A 9 -63.20 7.63 12.10
CA THR A 9 -62.16 6.59 12.20
C THR A 9 -60.80 7.22 11.92
N SER A 10 -59.92 7.24 12.92
CA SER A 10 -58.51 7.62 12.76
C SER A 10 -57.68 6.39 12.40
N ILE A 11 -56.95 6.45 11.29
CA ILE A 11 -56.00 5.42 10.86
C ILE A 11 -54.61 5.82 11.36
N PRO A 12 -53.97 5.06 12.27
CA PRO A 12 -52.58 5.33 12.63
C PRO A 12 -51.64 4.81 11.53
N MET A 13 -50.91 5.72 10.87
CA MET A 13 -49.75 5.40 10.06
C MET A 13 -48.59 5.01 10.97
N THR A 14 -48.29 3.72 11.09
CA THR A 14 -47.03 3.23 11.64
C THR A 14 -45.95 3.33 10.56
N MET A 15 -45.06 4.32 10.68
CA MET A 15 -43.80 4.30 9.92
C MET A 15 -42.86 3.28 10.53
N ALA A 16 -42.65 2.16 9.83
CA ALA A 16 -41.56 1.24 10.11
C ALA A 16 -40.26 1.86 9.58
N ALA A 17 -39.39 2.31 10.50
CA ALA A 17 -38.02 2.66 10.16
C ALA A 17 -37.26 1.37 9.83
N ALA A 18 -37.08 1.09 8.54
CA ALA A 18 -36.15 0.06 8.10
C ALA A 18 -34.73 0.57 8.38
N ALA A 19 -34.14 0.11 9.49
CA ALA A 19 -32.70 0.24 9.70
C ALA A 19 -32.03 -0.62 8.62
N ALA A 20 -31.50 0.03 7.59
CA ALA A 20 -30.58 -0.60 6.65
C ALA A 20 -29.34 -1.02 7.46
N VAL A 21 -29.29 -2.29 7.85
CA VAL A 21 -28.07 -2.90 8.36
C VAL A 21 -27.08 -2.86 7.20
N LEU A 22 -26.18 -1.89 7.24
CA LEU A 22 -25.06 -1.83 6.31
C LEU A 22 -24.34 -3.18 6.39
N PRO A 23 -24.04 -3.84 5.25
CA PRO A 23 -23.31 -5.08 5.26
C PRO A 23 -21.97 -4.84 5.97
N ARG A 24 -21.78 -5.53 7.09
CA ARG A 24 -20.51 -5.54 7.81
C ARG A 24 -19.50 -6.14 6.84
N SER A 25 -18.51 -5.34 6.42
CA SER A 25 -17.44 -5.80 5.55
C SER A 25 -16.87 -7.09 6.13
N ALA A 26 -16.89 -8.17 5.35
CA ALA A 26 -16.30 -9.43 5.80
C ALA A 26 -14.81 -9.19 6.09
N PRO A 27 -14.25 -9.81 7.13
CA PRO A 27 -12.81 -9.76 7.34
C PRO A 27 -12.07 -10.26 6.09
N PRO A 28 -10.90 -9.68 5.76
CA PRO A 28 -10.13 -10.11 4.61
C PRO A 28 -9.79 -11.59 4.73
N ALA A 29 -9.93 -12.35 3.64
CA ALA A 29 -9.42 -13.71 3.59
C ALA A 29 -7.88 -13.64 3.56
N LEU A 30 -7.25 -14.24 4.57
CA LEU A 30 -5.79 -14.30 4.70
C LEU A 30 -5.26 -15.67 4.27
N SER A 31 -4.08 -15.67 3.68
CA SER A 31 -3.27 -16.85 3.37
C SER A 31 -1.81 -16.59 3.76
N THR A 32 -1.01 -17.62 3.90
CA THR A 32 0.42 -17.50 4.19
C THR A 32 1.24 -17.77 2.93
N SER A 33 2.23 -16.92 2.62
CA SER A 33 3.18 -17.16 1.53
C SER A 33 4.52 -16.50 1.84
N THR A 34 5.62 -17.08 1.38
CA THR A 34 6.94 -16.40 1.38
C THR A 34 7.08 -15.45 0.19
N ALA A 35 6.20 -15.54 -0.80
CA ALA A 35 6.17 -14.72 -2.01
C ALA A 35 4.85 -13.94 -2.10
N PHE A 36 4.93 -12.62 -2.28
CA PHE A 36 3.77 -11.74 -2.35
C PHE A 36 3.98 -10.59 -3.34
N LYS A 37 2.87 -9.97 -3.73
CA LYS A 37 2.84 -8.67 -4.42
C LYS A 37 2.38 -7.59 -3.45
N LEU A 38 2.74 -6.34 -3.76
CA LEU A 38 2.29 -5.17 -3.01
C LEU A 38 1.39 -4.33 -3.91
N ILE A 39 0.14 -4.15 -3.51
CA ILE A 39 -0.88 -3.43 -4.28
C ILE A 39 -1.19 -2.10 -3.61
N ALA A 40 -1.08 -1.02 -4.38
CA ALA A 40 -1.41 0.33 -3.92
C ALA A 40 -2.91 0.46 -3.65
N ASN A 41 -3.24 1.01 -2.50
CA ASN A 41 -4.56 1.44 -2.11
C ASN A 41 -4.51 2.93 -1.78
N VAL A 42 -5.12 3.75 -2.62
CA VAL A 42 -5.14 5.21 -2.43
C VAL A 42 -6.05 5.55 -1.24
N LEU A 43 -5.53 6.36 -0.30
CA LEU A 43 -6.23 6.72 0.92
C LEU A 43 -7.04 8.02 0.78
N SER A 44 -6.79 8.81 -0.25
CA SER A 44 -7.62 9.97 -0.60
C SER A 44 -8.94 9.56 -1.26
N LEU A 45 -9.98 10.37 -1.05
CA LEU A 45 -11.30 10.18 -1.67
C LEU A 45 -11.29 10.43 -3.18
N ASN A 46 -10.29 11.17 -3.66
CA ASN A 46 -10.02 11.38 -5.07
C ASN A 46 -8.70 10.68 -5.40
N ASP A 47 -8.65 9.99 -6.53
CA ASP A 47 -7.48 9.31 -7.10
C ASP A 47 -7.10 9.98 -8.42
N PRO A 48 -6.60 11.25 -8.39
CA PRO A 48 -6.17 11.96 -9.60
C PRO A 48 -5.07 11.25 -10.40
N LEU A 49 -4.23 10.42 -9.77
CA LEU A 49 -3.21 9.63 -10.48
C LEU A 49 -3.79 8.34 -11.08
N ALA A 50 -5.01 7.93 -10.70
CA ALA A 50 -5.69 6.71 -11.11
C ALA A 50 -4.86 5.44 -10.82
N ILE A 51 -4.17 5.42 -9.68
CA ILE A 51 -3.21 4.37 -9.30
C ILE A 51 -3.78 3.37 -8.26
N ASN A 52 -5.04 3.51 -7.85
CA ASN A 52 -5.64 2.54 -6.96
C ASN A 52 -5.70 1.15 -7.61
N GLY A 53 -5.09 0.15 -6.97
CA GLY A 53 -4.94 -1.20 -7.51
C GLY A 53 -3.67 -1.42 -8.34
N TYR A 54 -2.83 -0.39 -8.54
CA TYR A 54 -1.53 -0.55 -9.20
C TYR A 54 -0.59 -1.38 -8.33
N GLU A 55 0.33 -2.08 -8.96
CA GLU A 55 1.25 -2.97 -8.28
C GLU A 55 2.63 -2.31 -8.14
N LEU A 56 3.26 -2.52 -7.00
CA LEU A 56 4.61 -2.02 -6.75
C LEU A 56 5.62 -2.76 -7.64
N ASN A 57 6.48 -2.00 -8.29
CA ASN A 57 7.49 -2.49 -9.21
C ASN A 57 8.82 -1.77 -9.02
N ARG A 58 9.89 -2.31 -9.60
CA ARG A 58 11.20 -1.66 -9.65
C ARG A 58 11.44 -1.05 -11.02
N PHE A 59 11.93 0.19 -11.04
CA PHE A 59 12.34 0.87 -12.26
C PHE A 59 13.84 1.11 -12.22
N VAL A 60 14.52 0.73 -13.31
CA VAL A 60 15.97 0.86 -13.45
C VAL A 60 16.29 2.33 -13.65
N MET A 61 17.09 2.91 -12.75
CA MET A 61 17.46 4.33 -12.86
C MET A 61 18.59 4.56 -13.86
N ASN A 62 19.53 3.63 -14.03
CA ASN A 62 20.59 3.59 -15.06
C ASN A 62 21.20 2.17 -15.16
N SER A 63 21.73 1.77 -16.32
CA SER A 63 22.15 0.37 -16.61
C SER A 63 23.40 -0.14 -15.90
N ASP A 64 24.18 0.75 -15.27
CA ASP A 64 25.56 0.45 -14.87
C ASP A 64 25.72 0.21 -13.36
N THR A 65 24.68 0.50 -12.58
CA THR A 65 24.63 0.18 -11.14
C THR A 65 23.32 -0.54 -10.84
N CYS A 66 23.33 -1.54 -9.95
CA CYS A 66 22.07 -2.12 -9.46
C CYS A 66 21.40 -1.18 -8.44
N THR A 67 21.02 -0.01 -8.93
CA THR A 67 20.29 1.03 -8.20
C THR A 67 18.99 1.25 -8.95
N ASN A 68 17.91 0.77 -8.34
CA ASN A 68 16.56 0.94 -8.86
C ASN A 68 15.75 1.83 -7.91
N VAL A 69 14.60 2.29 -8.36
CA VAL A 69 13.59 2.92 -7.51
C VAL A 69 12.30 2.14 -7.54
N LEU A 70 11.51 2.29 -6.49
CA LEU A 70 10.15 1.79 -6.47
C LEU A 70 9.21 2.71 -7.22
N ALA A 71 8.40 2.11 -8.08
CA ALA A 71 7.35 2.79 -8.82
C ALA A 71 6.10 1.92 -8.91
N LEU A 72 5.04 2.49 -9.46
CA LEU A 72 3.77 1.81 -9.67
C LEU A 72 3.63 1.39 -11.12
N SER A 73 3.25 0.14 -11.33
CA SER A 73 2.87 -0.41 -12.63
C SER A 73 1.40 -0.80 -12.62
N PRO A 74 0.75 -0.83 -13.80
CA PRO A 74 -0.60 -1.38 -13.92
C PRO A 74 -0.72 -2.80 -13.33
N PRO A 75 -1.96 -3.25 -13.00
CA PRO A 75 -2.20 -4.59 -12.53
C PRO A 75 -1.57 -5.66 -13.43
N ALA A 76 -1.10 -6.75 -12.82
CA ALA A 76 -0.33 -7.84 -13.42
C ALA A 76 1.14 -7.55 -13.81
N GLU A 77 1.61 -6.31 -13.76
CA GLU A 77 2.99 -5.93 -14.12
C GLU A 77 3.94 -5.76 -12.91
N GLY A 78 3.44 -5.90 -11.69
CA GLY A 78 4.20 -5.70 -10.47
C GLY A 78 5.26 -6.76 -10.19
N SER A 79 6.28 -6.33 -9.44
CA SER A 79 7.37 -7.19 -8.97
C SER A 79 6.90 -8.16 -7.90
N ARG A 80 7.61 -9.28 -7.79
CA ARG A 80 7.45 -10.25 -6.68
C ARG A 80 8.41 -9.90 -5.56
N PHE A 81 7.91 -10.00 -4.34
CA PHE A 81 8.65 -9.74 -3.11
C PHE A 81 8.69 -10.97 -2.20
N HIS A 82 9.75 -11.06 -1.38
CA HIS A 82 9.99 -12.15 -0.45
C HIS A 82 10.38 -11.63 0.95
N ALA A 83 10.02 -12.41 1.97
CA ALA A 83 10.40 -12.16 3.37
C ALA A 83 11.66 -12.94 3.78
N THR A 84 12.67 -12.26 4.35
CA THR A 84 14.01 -12.86 4.55
C THR A 84 14.49 -13.10 6.00
N ALA A 85 13.86 -12.57 7.07
CA ALA A 85 14.08 -12.99 8.48
C ALA A 85 13.27 -12.22 9.56
N ALA A 86 12.54 -12.96 10.42
CA ALA A 86 12.13 -12.80 11.84
C ALA A 86 11.66 -11.46 12.45
N PRO A 87 10.60 -11.45 13.31
CA PRO A 87 9.47 -12.38 13.43
C PRO A 87 8.15 -11.76 12.93
N SER A 88 7.19 -12.63 12.60
CA SER A 88 5.74 -12.37 12.48
C SER A 88 5.33 -11.01 13.06
N VAL A 89 4.83 -10.13 12.18
CA VAL A 89 4.49 -8.69 12.33
C VAL A 89 5.50 -7.75 11.64
N TRP A 90 6.79 -8.07 11.48
CA TRP A 90 7.72 -7.21 10.72
C TRP A 90 8.69 -8.04 9.86
N ALA A 91 8.26 -8.49 8.69
CA ALA A 91 9.15 -9.22 7.77
C ALA A 91 9.93 -8.25 6.85
N PRO A 92 11.28 -8.25 6.87
CA PRO A 92 12.10 -7.52 5.90
C PRO A 92 11.78 -7.96 4.47
N VAL A 93 11.58 -7.00 3.58
CA VAL A 93 11.13 -7.26 2.21
C VAL A 93 12.29 -7.18 1.22
N THR A 94 12.54 -8.28 0.51
CA THR A 94 13.43 -8.33 -0.66
C THR A 94 12.62 -8.47 -1.93
N TYR A 95 13.17 -8.06 -3.07
CA TYR A 95 12.53 -8.26 -4.38
C TYR A 95 13.34 -9.24 -5.22
N ASP A 96 12.66 -9.90 -6.16
CA ASP A 96 13.30 -10.86 -7.05
C ASP A 96 14.22 -10.17 -8.09
N SER A 97 15.51 -10.47 -8.05
CA SER A 97 16.43 -10.21 -9.16
C SER A 97 17.47 -11.32 -9.30
N ASP A 98 17.80 -11.63 -10.55
CA ASP A 98 18.94 -12.44 -10.99
C ASP A 98 20.23 -12.07 -10.24
N PRO A 99 21.16 -13.01 -10.01
CA PRO A 99 21.28 -13.91 -8.85
C PRO A 99 21.56 -13.22 -7.48
N ALA A 100 21.45 -11.90 -7.36
CA ALA A 100 21.65 -11.18 -6.12
C ALA A 100 20.32 -10.80 -5.47
N SER A 101 20.10 -11.22 -4.22
CA SER A 101 19.02 -10.67 -3.39
C SER A 101 19.14 -9.15 -3.35
N ALA A 102 18.02 -8.47 -3.57
CA ALA A 102 17.99 -7.03 -3.57
C ALA A 102 16.98 -6.52 -2.53
N TYR A 103 17.31 -5.39 -1.92
CA TYR A 103 16.70 -4.91 -0.69
C TYR A 103 16.13 -3.50 -0.88
N LEU A 104 15.11 -3.17 -0.08
CA LEU A 104 14.54 -1.82 -0.06
C LEU A 104 15.29 -0.96 0.95
N THR A 105 15.62 0.26 0.56
CA THR A 105 16.24 1.26 1.44
C THR A 105 15.51 2.57 1.43
N LEU A 106 15.39 3.15 2.62
CA LEU A 106 14.99 4.55 2.72
C LEU A 106 16.13 5.41 2.18
N PRO A 107 15.84 6.37 1.29
CA PRO A 107 16.84 7.36 0.91
C PRO A 107 17.31 8.11 2.16
N ARG A 108 18.62 8.36 2.26
CA ARG A 108 19.20 9.17 3.33
C ARG A 108 19.21 10.62 2.88
N GLY A 109 18.55 11.49 3.62
CA GLY A 109 18.60 12.93 3.35
C GLY A 109 17.25 13.61 3.35
N GLU A 110 17.18 14.65 2.53
CA GLU A 110 16.51 15.93 2.76
C GLU A 110 15.02 15.85 3.04
N GLY A 111 14.58 16.49 4.12
CA GLY A 111 13.19 16.66 4.54
C GLY A 111 13.17 17.32 5.92
N SER A 112 12.05 17.89 6.34
CA SER A 112 11.91 18.52 7.68
C SER A 112 10.85 17.80 8.52
N SER A 113 10.56 18.29 9.72
CA SER A 113 9.43 17.77 10.51
C SER A 113 8.06 18.01 9.86
N THR A 114 7.96 18.96 8.91
CA THR A 114 6.70 19.37 8.28
C THR A 114 6.65 19.13 6.78
N VAL A 115 7.80 18.96 6.12
CA VAL A 115 7.92 18.76 4.68
C VAL A 115 8.61 17.43 4.40
N PRO A 116 8.02 16.52 3.61
CA PRO A 116 8.67 15.27 3.22
C PRO A 116 9.95 15.48 2.42
N ALA A 117 10.70 14.39 2.33
CA ALA A 117 11.76 14.27 1.35
C ALA A 117 11.18 14.09 -0.04
N ALA A 118 11.65 14.88 -1.01
CA ALA A 118 11.36 14.66 -2.42
C ALA A 118 12.34 13.63 -2.99
N LEU A 119 12.41 12.44 -2.37
CA LEU A 119 13.31 11.36 -2.74
C LEU A 119 12.53 10.04 -2.84
N PRO A 120 12.74 9.25 -3.90
CA PRO A 120 12.09 7.96 -4.05
C PRO A 120 12.70 6.91 -3.12
N VAL A 121 11.92 5.88 -2.82
CA VAL A 121 12.41 4.68 -2.15
C VAL A 121 13.28 3.90 -3.12
N GLU A 122 14.47 3.50 -2.66
CA GLU A 122 15.45 2.80 -3.47
C GLU A 122 15.32 1.28 -3.32
N ALA A 123 15.66 0.59 -4.39
CA ALA A 123 15.66 -0.86 -4.52
C ALA A 123 17.05 -1.29 -5.02
N ASN A 124 17.95 -1.68 -4.12
CA ASN A 124 19.39 -1.85 -4.38
C ASN A 124 19.80 -3.33 -4.31
N CYS A 125 20.75 -3.78 -5.15
CA CYS A 125 21.37 -5.11 -4.99
C CYS A 125 22.46 -5.11 -3.92
N GLY A 126 22.66 -6.26 -3.26
CA GLY A 126 23.84 -6.52 -2.43
C GLY A 126 23.50 -7.09 -1.05
N ALA A 127 24.51 -7.29 -0.20
CA ALA A 127 24.38 -7.89 1.13
C ALA A 127 23.72 -6.97 2.18
N GLY A 128 23.12 -5.85 1.76
CA GLY A 128 22.36 -4.97 2.65
C GLY A 128 21.00 -5.59 2.95
N GLY A 129 20.59 -5.61 4.22
CA GLY A 129 19.21 -5.93 4.58
C GLY A 129 18.26 -4.77 4.26
N THR A 130 16.97 -5.06 4.21
CA THR A 130 15.91 -4.06 4.09
C THR A 130 15.96 -3.09 5.27
N THR A 131 16.21 -1.81 5.01
CA THR A 131 16.40 -0.83 6.09
C THR A 131 15.07 -0.23 6.51
N GLY A 132 14.57 -0.67 7.65
CA GLY A 132 13.41 -0.07 8.31
C GLY A 132 12.11 -0.17 7.53
N ILE A 133 11.99 -1.10 6.58
CA ILE A 133 10.76 -1.41 5.83
C ILE A 133 10.38 -2.86 6.12
N ALA A 134 9.10 -3.12 6.36
CA ALA A 134 8.58 -4.46 6.55
C ALA A 134 7.13 -4.59 6.06
N VAL A 135 6.59 -5.81 6.05
CA VAL A 135 5.14 -6.04 6.00
C VAL A 135 4.64 -6.33 7.42
N ALA A 136 3.59 -5.61 7.82
CA ALA A 136 2.96 -5.69 9.14
C ALA A 136 1.43 -5.56 9.05
N PRO A 137 0.66 -6.22 9.93
CA PRO A 137 -0.78 -5.96 10.03
C PRO A 137 -1.07 -4.52 10.46
N ASN A 138 -1.98 -3.86 9.75
CA ASN A 138 -2.54 -2.57 10.16
C ASN A 138 -3.60 -2.75 11.28
N ALA A 139 -4.29 -1.67 11.66
CA ALA A 139 -5.27 -1.69 12.74
C ALA A 139 -6.45 -2.68 12.51
N ASP A 140 -6.76 -2.97 11.26
CA ASP A 140 -7.82 -3.90 10.84
C ASP A 140 -7.28 -5.34 10.62
N GLY A 141 -5.99 -5.57 10.89
CA GLY A 141 -5.32 -6.85 10.65
C GLY A 141 -4.97 -7.11 9.19
N VAL A 142 -5.09 -6.11 8.31
CA VAL A 142 -4.67 -6.23 6.90
C VAL A 142 -3.15 -6.09 6.83
N PRO A 143 -2.43 -7.03 6.21
CA PRO A 143 -0.98 -6.95 6.06
C PRO A 143 -0.59 -5.89 5.03
N VAL A 144 0.18 -4.89 5.47
CA VAL A 144 0.57 -3.74 4.66
C VAL A 144 2.06 -3.46 4.76
N LEU A 145 2.64 -2.84 3.73
CA LEU A 145 4.01 -2.32 3.79
C LEU A 145 4.05 -1.18 4.82
N THR A 146 5.00 -1.24 5.73
CA THR A 146 5.23 -0.25 6.78
C THR A 146 6.69 0.16 6.77
N TYR A 147 6.99 1.34 7.32
CA TYR A 147 8.36 1.75 7.56
C TYR A 147 8.55 2.37 8.95
N GLY A 148 9.60 1.95 9.64
CA GLY A 148 9.90 2.33 11.03
C GLY A 148 8.77 1.98 12.01
N THR A 149 8.84 2.47 13.25
CA THR A 149 7.81 2.25 14.28
C THR A 149 6.91 3.48 14.51
N GLY A 150 6.96 4.47 13.61
CA GLY A 150 6.30 5.77 13.76
C GLY A 150 4.99 5.89 12.98
N SER A 151 4.29 7.03 13.14
CA SER A 151 3.02 7.38 12.50
C SER A 151 3.15 7.84 11.04
N GLY A 152 4.05 7.21 10.28
CA GLY A 152 4.31 7.54 8.87
C GLY A 152 3.42 6.76 7.89
N GLY A 153 3.50 7.15 6.62
CA GLY A 153 2.85 6.48 5.50
C GLY A 153 3.64 6.61 4.20
N TRP A 154 3.10 6.03 3.14
CA TRP A 154 3.68 6.11 1.81
C TRP A 154 3.00 7.21 1.01
N MET A 155 3.74 7.76 0.08
CA MET A 155 3.18 8.64 -0.93
C MET A 155 3.60 8.18 -2.32
N ALA A 156 2.67 8.27 -3.27
CA ALA A 156 2.89 8.01 -4.66
C ALA A 156 2.97 9.36 -5.40
N CYS A 157 4.06 9.59 -6.10
CA CYS A 157 4.39 10.88 -6.68
C CYS A 157 4.83 10.73 -8.14
N PRO A 158 4.40 11.62 -9.04
CA PRO A 158 5.02 11.70 -10.36
C PRO A 158 6.55 11.83 -10.25
N ALA A 159 7.30 11.17 -11.14
CA ALA A 159 8.75 11.17 -11.13
C ALA A 159 9.35 12.59 -11.13
N SER A 160 8.70 13.51 -11.86
CA SER A 160 9.04 14.94 -11.89
C SER A 160 8.98 15.61 -10.52
N THR A 161 8.05 15.20 -9.65
CA THR A 161 7.89 15.76 -8.30
C THR A 161 9.03 15.33 -7.37
N LEU A 162 9.61 14.14 -7.59
CA LEU A 162 10.75 13.64 -6.82
C LEU A 162 12.10 13.96 -7.46
N GLY A 163 12.13 14.79 -8.50
CA GLY A 163 13.37 15.17 -9.20
C GLY A 163 14.17 13.98 -9.73
N THR A 164 13.52 12.83 -9.93
CA THR A 164 14.16 11.59 -10.32
C THR A 164 13.76 11.25 -11.74
N GLN A 165 14.74 11.10 -12.63
CA GLN A 165 14.49 10.54 -13.95
C GLN A 165 14.59 9.02 -13.87
N VAL A 166 13.51 8.33 -14.23
CA VAL A 166 13.53 6.88 -14.46
C VAL A 166 13.59 6.63 -15.96
N GLY A 167 14.35 5.61 -16.37
CA GLY A 167 14.52 5.30 -17.78
C GLY A 167 13.17 4.96 -18.44
N GLY A 168 12.78 5.75 -19.45
CA GLY A 168 11.69 5.41 -20.36
C GLY A 168 10.29 5.94 -20.04
N ASP A 169 10.07 6.67 -18.94
CA ASP A 169 8.73 7.20 -18.64
C ASP A 169 8.75 8.48 -17.75
N ASP A 170 8.55 9.65 -18.37
CA ASP A 170 8.35 10.93 -17.66
C ASP A 170 7.03 10.96 -16.86
N GLY A 171 6.10 10.04 -17.13
CA GLY A 171 4.83 9.86 -16.45
C GLY A 171 4.85 8.81 -15.32
N ALA A 172 6.01 8.21 -15.02
CA ALA A 172 6.11 7.21 -13.98
C ALA A 172 5.69 7.76 -12.61
N VAL A 173 4.95 6.96 -11.85
CA VAL A 173 4.58 7.26 -10.47
C VAL A 173 5.48 6.50 -9.53
N LEU A 174 6.35 7.23 -8.84
CA LEU A 174 7.36 6.71 -7.92
C LEU A 174 6.82 6.67 -6.49
N VAL A 175 7.39 5.78 -5.68
CA VAL A 175 7.05 5.66 -4.26
C VAL A 175 8.03 6.45 -3.42
N ALA A 176 7.51 7.23 -2.49
CA ALA A 176 8.26 7.99 -1.52
C ALA A 176 7.64 7.86 -0.12
N ILE A 177 8.29 8.45 0.87
CA ILE A 177 7.96 8.29 2.28
C ILE A 177 7.45 9.60 2.86
N ARG A 178 6.39 9.51 3.66
CA ARG A 178 5.84 10.64 4.42
C ARG A 178 5.78 10.31 5.91
N ARG A 179 6.61 10.97 6.72
CA ARG A 179 6.58 10.85 8.18
C ARG A 179 5.34 11.52 8.77
N GLY A 180 4.88 11.00 9.91
CA GLY A 180 3.77 11.58 10.66
C GLY A 180 4.00 13.05 10.95
N GLY A 181 2.98 13.87 10.70
CA GLY A 181 3.05 15.34 10.83
C GLY A 181 3.59 16.09 9.60
N GLN A 182 4.14 15.39 8.60
CA GLN A 182 4.50 16.02 7.32
C GLN A 182 3.26 16.22 6.44
N ARG A 183 3.26 17.26 5.59
CA ARG A 183 2.25 17.43 4.53
C ARG A 183 2.52 16.47 3.36
N LEU A 184 1.53 16.22 2.50
CA LEU A 184 1.80 15.62 1.18
C LEU A 184 2.53 16.63 0.28
N LEU A 185 3.38 16.12 -0.61
CA LEU A 185 3.93 16.93 -1.70
C LEU A 185 2.83 17.19 -2.74
N ASP A 186 2.92 18.32 -3.43
CA ASP A 186 1.93 18.69 -4.44
C ASP A 186 1.92 17.69 -5.60
N GLY A 187 0.71 17.32 -6.04
CA GLY A 187 0.50 16.28 -7.06
C GLY A 187 0.78 14.84 -6.62
N CYS A 188 1.10 14.60 -5.33
CA CYS A 188 1.25 13.25 -4.79
C CYS A 188 -0.01 12.77 -4.06
N GLU A 189 -0.14 11.45 -3.96
CA GLU A 189 -1.23 10.79 -3.24
C GLU A 189 -0.70 10.02 -2.03
N GLU A 190 -1.51 9.97 -0.96
CA GLU A 190 -1.24 9.09 0.16
C GLU A 190 -1.72 7.68 -0.16
N VAL A 191 -0.83 6.70 -0.03
CA VAL A 191 -1.10 5.31 -0.41
C VAL A 191 -0.75 4.35 0.71
N GLU A 192 -1.49 3.25 0.80
CA GLU A 192 -1.18 2.08 1.60
C GLU A 192 -0.89 0.92 0.64
N PHE A 193 0.18 0.15 0.87
CA PHE A 193 0.49 -1.01 0.04
C PHE A 193 0.05 -2.29 0.74
N LYS A 194 -0.98 -2.95 0.21
CA LYS A 194 -1.48 -4.23 0.74
C LYS A 194 -0.67 -5.40 0.20
N ALA A 195 -0.26 -6.31 1.07
CA ALA A 195 0.40 -7.54 0.68
C ALA A 195 -0.62 -8.57 0.21
N VAL A 196 -0.46 -9.07 -1.02
CA VAL A 196 -1.34 -10.07 -1.64
C VAL A 196 -0.53 -11.31 -1.98
N CYS A 197 -1.01 -12.48 -1.57
CA CYS A 197 -0.31 -13.74 -1.76
C CYS A 197 -0.20 -14.08 -3.25
N TYR A 198 0.98 -14.53 -3.66
CA TYR A 198 1.22 -14.96 -5.03
C TYR A 198 1.70 -16.42 -5.03
N GLY A 199 1.16 -17.24 -5.93
CA GLY A 199 1.43 -18.67 -5.99
C GLY A 199 2.84 -19.01 -6.49
N GLU A 200 3.59 -19.74 -5.66
CA GLU A 200 4.89 -20.41 -5.92
C GLU A 200 6.14 -19.51 -5.95
N LYS A 201 7.30 -19.82 -5.35
CA LYS A 201 7.89 -21.02 -4.72
C LYS A 201 8.39 -20.68 -3.30
N GLU A 202 8.38 -21.65 -2.39
CA GLU A 202 9.15 -21.54 -1.14
C GLU A 202 10.64 -21.38 -1.49
N GLN A 203 11.20 -20.20 -1.25
CA GLN A 203 12.65 -20.09 -1.09
C GLN A 203 13.04 -20.89 0.16
N GLU A 204 14.01 -21.80 0.05
CA GLU A 204 14.60 -22.46 1.22
C GLU A 204 15.13 -21.39 2.18
N GLY A 205 14.50 -21.30 3.36
CA GLY A 205 14.91 -20.38 4.43
C GLY A 205 14.13 -19.06 4.55
N GLY A 206 13.11 -18.81 3.72
CA GLY A 206 12.21 -17.65 3.88
C GLY A 206 11.13 -17.85 4.95
N GLU A 207 10.71 -16.79 5.63
CA GLU A 207 9.58 -16.82 6.57
C GLU A 207 8.26 -16.55 5.86
N VAL A 208 7.17 -17.19 6.28
CA VAL A 208 5.85 -16.98 5.71
C VAL A 208 5.26 -15.64 6.19
N VAL A 209 4.68 -14.89 5.26
CA VAL A 209 3.93 -13.66 5.55
C VAL A 209 2.44 -13.97 5.41
N GLU A 210 1.63 -13.54 6.38
CA GLU A 210 0.19 -13.46 6.20
C GLU A 210 -0.11 -12.36 5.17
N CYS A 211 -0.75 -12.72 4.07
CA CYS A 211 -1.11 -11.83 2.97
C CYS A 211 -2.59 -12.04 2.60
N VAL A 212 -3.18 -11.04 1.94
CA VAL A 212 -4.56 -11.13 1.44
C VAL A 212 -4.61 -12.09 0.25
N VAL A 213 -5.69 -12.85 0.12
CA VAL A 213 -5.95 -13.68 -1.06
C VAL A 213 -6.38 -12.80 -2.23
N ALA A 214 -5.71 -12.96 -3.38
CA ALA A 214 -6.00 -12.24 -4.63
C ALA A 214 -7.40 -12.54 -5.19
#